data_AF-A0AA42YZE3-F1
#
_entry.id   AF-A0AA42YZE3-F1
#
_cell.length_a   1.000
_cell.length_b   1.000
_cell.length_c   1.000
_cell.angle_alpha   90.00
_cell.angle_beta   90.00
_cell.angle_gamma   90.00
#
_symmetry.space_group_name_H-M   'P 1'
#
loop_
_entity.id
_entity.type
_entity.pdbx_description
1 polymer ?
#
loop_
_entity_poly.entity_id
_entity_poly.type
_entity_poly.pdbx_seq_one_letter_code
_entity_poly.pdbx_strand_id
1 'polypeptide(L)'
;MSSFSSRSRSGFTLMELMIGVVIVGVLAALAIPSFKGYVYRGRVSEAVTMLNEIKSRQESYRSKYGQYAAVSGTGNWSGAAYTPSTLPGANAVAWPTNANWEALGISPPGAVRFQYATVAGGPGSTPPAGSNLRNDDFWYAAQAVGDLNDDGVTFILEVYSQSPRMYNSASAEGGWK
;
A
#
# COMPACT_ATOMS: atom_id res chain seq x y z
N MET A 1 -17.85 68.33 27.18
CA MET A 1 -16.61 67.55 27.34
C MET A 1 -16.84 66.17 26.74
N SER A 2 -16.25 65.88 25.57
CA SER A 2 -16.17 64.53 25.03
C SER A 2 -14.79 64.37 24.41
N SER A 3 -13.87 63.80 25.18
CA SER A 3 -12.52 63.43 24.73
C SER A 3 -12.64 62.22 23.79
N PHE A 4 -12.22 62.38 22.54
CA PHE A 4 -12.07 61.25 21.61
C PHE A 4 -10.74 60.55 21.90
N SER A 5 -10.82 59.37 22.51
CA SER A 5 -9.68 58.46 22.64
C SER A 5 -9.30 57.94 21.26
N SER A 6 -8.11 58.33 20.76
CA SER A 6 -7.56 57.79 19.52
C SER A 6 -7.00 56.39 19.81
N ARG A 7 -7.65 55.36 19.26
CA ARG A 7 -7.11 54.01 19.23
C ARG A 7 -5.97 54.00 18.21
N SER A 8 -4.73 53.78 18.65
CA SER A 8 -3.60 53.58 17.74
C SER A 8 -3.82 52.32 16.92
N ARG A 9 -4.08 52.48 15.62
CA ARG A 9 -4.04 51.35 14.68
C ARG A 9 -2.58 51.14 14.25
N SER A 10 -1.86 50.25 14.92
CA SER A 10 -0.58 49.77 14.40
C SER A 10 -0.84 48.82 13.22
N GLY A 11 -0.41 49.20 12.03
CA GLY A 11 -0.40 48.33 10.86
C GLY A 11 0.90 47.52 10.80
N PHE A 12 0.84 46.32 10.21
CA PHE A 12 2.02 45.51 9.91
C PHE A 12 2.93 46.23 8.89
N THR A 13 4.25 46.12 9.08
CA THR A 13 5.20 46.65 8.09
C THR A 13 5.36 45.67 6.92
N LEU A 14 5.61 46.19 5.72
CA LEU A 14 5.97 45.36 4.54
C LEU A 14 7.22 44.52 4.80
N MET A 15 8.16 45.06 5.56
CA MET A 15 9.40 44.38 5.94
C MET A 15 9.14 43.18 6.88
N GLU A 16 8.24 43.30 7.86
CA GLU A 16 7.85 42.16 8.71
C GLU A 16 7.23 41.05 7.90
N LEU A 17 6.39 41.39 6.93
CA LEU A 17 5.79 40.39 6.06
C LEU A 17 6.85 39.73 5.16
N MET A 18 7.81 40.48 4.61
CA MET A 18 8.88 39.93 3.79
C MET A 18 9.79 38.96 4.57
N ILE A 19 10.23 39.36 5.77
CA ILE A 19 11.05 38.49 6.62
C ILE A 19 10.25 37.25 7.03
N GLY A 20 8.97 37.42 7.38
CA GLY A 20 8.07 36.31 7.70
C GLY A 20 7.95 35.28 6.57
N VAL A 21 7.73 35.74 5.33
CA VAL A 21 7.64 34.86 4.15
C VAL A 21 8.95 34.12 3.90
N VAL A 22 10.10 34.79 4.05
CA VAL A 22 11.41 34.16 3.90
C VAL A 22 11.63 33.05 4.94
N ILE A 23 11.31 33.31 6.21
CA ILE A 23 11.44 32.31 7.28
C ILE A 23 10.53 31.11 6.99
N VAL A 24 9.26 31.35 6.65
CA VAL A 24 8.30 30.28 6.30
C VAL A 24 8.77 29.50 5.07
N GLY A 25 9.35 30.16 4.07
CA GLY A 25 9.90 29.52 2.87
C GLY A 25 11.04 28.55 3.18
N VAL A 26 12.00 28.96 4.03
CA VAL A 26 13.11 28.09 4.47
C VAL A 26 12.59 26.90 5.28
N LEU A 27 11.65 27.13 6.20
CA LEU A 27 11.05 26.07 7.00
C LEU A 27 10.28 25.07 6.12
N ALA A 28 9.50 25.55 5.15
CA ALA A 28 8.75 24.71 4.24
C ALA A 28 9.68 23.84 3.37
N ALA A 29 10.79 24.39 2.88
CA ALA A 29 11.75 23.66 2.06
C ALA A 29 12.35 22.43 2.79
N LEU A 30 12.60 22.53 4.09
CA LEU A 30 13.09 21.42 4.91
C LEU A 30 11.97 20.47 5.35
N ALA A 31 10.78 21.01 5.66
CA ALA A 31 9.67 20.24 6.22
C ALA A 31 8.99 19.32 5.19
N ILE A 32 8.79 19.78 3.95
CA ILE A 32 8.07 19.03 2.91
C ILE A 32 8.67 17.64 2.62
N PRO A 33 9.98 17.49 2.32
CA PRO A 33 10.53 16.16 2.00
C PRO A 33 10.43 15.19 3.19
N SER A 34 10.64 15.68 4.42
CA SER A 34 10.53 14.87 5.64
C SER A 34 9.08 14.39 5.87
N PHE A 35 8.11 15.30 5.73
CA PHE A 35 6.70 14.98 5.90
C PHE A 35 6.22 13.95 4.86
N LYS A 36 6.62 14.11 3.60
CA LYS A 36 6.33 13.14 2.54
C LYS A 36 6.83 11.74 2.92
N GLY A 37 8.09 11.61 3.36
CA GLY A 37 8.67 10.34 3.82
C GLY A 37 7.88 9.67 4.95
N TYR A 38 7.40 10.45 5.91
CA TYR A 38 6.55 9.95 7.00
C TYR A 38 5.22 9.38 6.48
N VAL A 39 4.55 10.12 5.59
CA VAL A 39 3.30 9.66 4.96
C VAL A 39 3.54 8.37 4.18
N TYR A 40 4.60 8.26 3.38
CA TYR A 40 4.93 7.03 2.65
C TYR A 40 5.05 5.80 3.56
N ARG A 41 5.78 5.92 4.68
CA ARG A 41 5.93 4.82 5.63
C ARG A 41 4.62 4.41 6.26
N GLY A 42 3.76 5.38 6.57
CA GLY A 42 2.39 5.11 7.04
C GLY A 42 1.58 4.32 6.00
N ARG A 43 1.65 4.70 4.73
CA ARG A 43 0.99 3.96 3.63
C ARG A 43 1.53 2.54 3.51
N VAL A 44 2.84 2.35 3.49
CA VAL A 44 3.47 1.01 3.40
C VAL A 44 3.06 0.11 4.59
N SER A 45 2.92 0.69 5.80
CA SER A 45 2.51 -0.09 6.98
C SER A 45 1.12 -0.72 6.84
N GLU A 46 0.23 -0.09 6.07
CA GLU A 46 -1.10 -0.61 5.74
C GLU A 46 -0.99 -1.89 4.88
N ALA A 47 -0.17 -1.84 3.83
CA ALA A 47 0.10 -3.00 2.97
C ALA A 47 0.73 -4.16 3.74
N VAL A 48 1.71 -3.87 4.60
CA VAL A 48 2.38 -4.88 5.43
C VAL A 48 1.36 -5.57 6.34
N THR A 49 0.49 -4.80 6.98
CA THR A 49 -0.55 -5.33 7.87
C THR A 49 -1.51 -6.23 7.10
N MET A 50 -1.99 -5.77 5.94
CA MET A 50 -2.90 -6.55 5.10
C MET A 50 -2.27 -7.85 4.59
N LEU A 51 -1.01 -7.81 4.12
CA LEU A 51 -0.32 -9.00 3.63
C LEU A 51 -0.08 -10.03 4.74
N ASN A 52 0.19 -9.58 5.96
CA ASN A 52 0.28 -10.47 7.13
C ASN A 52 -1.08 -11.10 7.47
N GLU A 53 -2.16 -10.34 7.37
CA GLU A 53 -3.51 -10.87 7.55
C GLU A 53 -3.85 -11.91 6.48
N ILE A 54 -3.56 -11.61 5.21
CA ILE A 54 -3.70 -12.54 4.07
C ILE A 54 -2.93 -13.82 4.35
N LYS A 55 -1.66 -13.72 4.78
CA LYS A 55 -0.85 -14.89 5.13
C LYS A 55 -1.51 -15.75 6.21
N SER A 56 -1.94 -15.14 7.32
CA SER A 56 -2.61 -15.88 8.40
C SER A 56 -3.91 -16.56 7.94
N ARG A 57 -4.69 -15.89 7.10
CA ARG A 57 -5.94 -16.45 6.56
C ARG A 57 -5.70 -17.54 5.53
N GLN A 58 -4.64 -17.43 4.72
CA GLN A 58 -4.23 -18.48 3.79
C GLN A 58 -3.84 -19.76 4.53
N GLU A 59 -3.06 -19.66 5.60
CA GLU A 59 -2.74 -20.83 6.45
C GLU A 59 -3.99 -21.44 7.09
N SER A 60 -4.90 -20.59 7.59
CA SER A 60 -6.18 -21.05 8.15
C SER A 60 -7.05 -21.73 7.09
N TYR A 61 -7.05 -21.22 5.87
CA TYR A 61 -7.79 -21.79 4.74
C TYR A 61 -7.20 -23.14 4.33
N ARG A 62 -5.87 -23.24 4.24
CA ARG A 62 -5.18 -24.52 3.99
C ARG A 62 -5.48 -25.56 5.06
N SER A 63 -5.47 -25.18 6.34
CA SER A 63 -5.82 -26.10 7.42
C SER A 63 -7.25 -26.64 7.33
N LYS A 64 -8.18 -25.90 6.71
CA LYS A 64 -9.59 -26.30 6.56
C LYS A 64 -9.85 -27.11 5.30
N TYR A 65 -9.22 -26.73 4.19
CA TYR A 65 -9.57 -27.26 2.86
C TYR A 65 -8.44 -28.06 2.20
N GLY A 66 -7.27 -28.19 2.85
CA GLY A 66 -6.12 -28.92 2.34
C GLY A 66 -5.33 -28.20 1.23
N GLN A 67 -5.76 -27.01 0.82
CA GLN A 67 -5.16 -26.20 -0.25
C GLN A 67 -5.28 -24.71 0.08
N TYR A 68 -4.47 -23.86 -0.54
CA TYR A 68 -4.59 -22.41 -0.40
C TYR A 68 -5.69 -21.83 -1.29
N ALA A 69 -6.21 -20.65 -0.92
CA ALA A 69 -7.25 -19.97 -1.67
C ALA A 69 -6.65 -19.22 -2.88
N ALA A 70 -7.10 -19.60 -4.08
CA ALA A 70 -6.80 -18.91 -5.34
C ALA A 70 -7.74 -17.70 -5.56
N VAL A 71 -7.68 -16.70 -4.66
CA VAL A 71 -8.68 -15.61 -4.62
C VAL A 71 -8.71 -14.78 -5.91
N SER A 72 -7.52 -14.47 -6.45
CA SER A 72 -7.36 -13.60 -7.61
C SER A 72 -6.97 -14.36 -8.88
N GLY A 73 -6.52 -15.62 -8.78
CA GLY A 73 -6.11 -16.42 -9.94
C GLY A 73 -5.39 -17.70 -9.53
N THR A 74 -5.10 -18.56 -10.51
CA THR A 74 -4.44 -19.86 -10.30
C THR A 74 -3.12 -19.92 -11.06
N GLY A 75 -2.06 -20.41 -10.40
CA GLY A 75 -0.74 -20.64 -11.02
C GLY A 75 0.13 -19.39 -11.19
N ASN A 76 -0.32 -18.36 -11.90
CA ASN A 76 0.52 -17.20 -12.21
C ASN A 76 -0.22 -15.87 -12.06
N TRP A 77 0.53 -14.77 -12.06
CA TRP A 77 -0.01 -13.40 -12.07
C TRP A 77 -0.76 -13.06 -13.36
N SER A 78 -0.49 -13.78 -14.46
CA SER A 78 -1.22 -13.61 -15.71
C SER A 78 -2.70 -13.92 -15.52
N GLY A 79 -3.56 -12.91 -15.73
CA GLY A 79 -5.00 -13.02 -15.50
C GLY A 79 -5.43 -12.86 -14.04
N ALA A 80 -4.52 -12.53 -13.12
CA ALA A 80 -4.88 -12.30 -11.72
C ALA A 80 -5.72 -11.02 -11.56
N ALA A 81 -6.87 -11.13 -10.89
CA ALA A 81 -7.76 -10.02 -10.61
C ALA A 81 -7.35 -9.27 -9.33
N TYR A 82 -6.70 -8.11 -9.51
CA TYR A 82 -6.34 -7.22 -8.41
C TYR A 82 -7.58 -6.53 -7.81
N THR A 83 -7.59 -6.41 -6.49
CA THR A 83 -8.70 -5.84 -5.72
C THR A 83 -8.18 -4.77 -4.76
N PRO A 84 -8.68 -3.53 -4.83
CA PRO A 84 -9.63 -2.97 -5.81
C PRO A 84 -9.08 -3.03 -7.24
N SER A 85 -9.93 -2.98 -8.27
CA SER A 85 -9.50 -3.02 -9.68
C SER A 85 -8.82 -1.73 -10.16
N THR A 86 -9.08 -0.61 -9.47
CA THR A 86 -8.42 0.67 -9.71
C THR A 86 -7.18 0.79 -8.84
N LEU A 87 -6.04 1.12 -9.43
CA LEU A 87 -4.78 1.27 -8.71
C LEU A 87 -4.88 2.50 -7.80
N PRO A 88 -4.75 2.36 -6.47
CA PRO A 88 -4.73 3.51 -5.58
C PRO A 88 -3.45 4.31 -5.82
N GLY A 89 -3.64 5.58 -6.18
CA GLY A 89 -2.58 6.58 -6.32
C GLY A 89 -2.41 7.41 -5.04
N ALA A 90 -2.44 8.73 -5.17
CA ALA A 90 -2.40 9.63 -4.01
C ALA A 90 -3.54 9.41 -2.98
N ASN A 91 -4.70 8.94 -3.44
CA ASN A 91 -5.93 8.75 -2.66
C ASN A 91 -6.25 7.27 -2.43
N ALA A 92 -6.80 6.96 -1.25
CA ALA A 92 -7.28 5.62 -0.95
C ALA A 92 -8.55 5.28 -1.75
N VAL A 93 -8.71 4.01 -2.11
CA VAL A 93 -9.83 3.48 -2.90
C VAL A 93 -10.69 2.57 -2.01
N ALA A 94 -12.01 2.67 -2.15
CA ALA A 94 -12.93 1.83 -1.39
C ALA A 94 -12.70 0.33 -1.70
N TRP A 95 -12.73 -0.50 -0.66
CA TRP A 95 -12.68 -1.95 -0.83
C TRP A 95 -14.00 -2.46 -1.43
N PRO A 96 -13.99 -3.13 -2.60
CA PRO A 96 -15.21 -3.65 -3.20
C PRO A 96 -15.66 -4.94 -2.52
N THR A 97 -16.96 -5.21 -2.55
CA THR A 97 -17.52 -6.52 -2.19
C THR A 97 -17.01 -7.58 -3.17
N ASN A 98 -16.43 -8.67 -2.66
CA ASN A 98 -15.91 -9.75 -3.47
C ASN A 98 -15.98 -11.08 -2.71
N ALA A 99 -16.78 -12.01 -3.24
CA ALA A 99 -17.06 -13.29 -2.61
C ALA A 99 -15.80 -14.13 -2.34
N ASN A 100 -14.77 -14.04 -3.19
CA ASN A 100 -13.54 -14.82 -3.02
C ASN A 100 -12.69 -14.26 -1.86
N TRP A 101 -12.61 -12.92 -1.73
CA TRP A 101 -11.92 -12.27 -0.62
C TRP A 101 -12.67 -12.47 0.70
N GLU A 102 -14.00 -12.44 0.66
CA GLU A 102 -14.86 -12.73 1.82
C GLU A 102 -14.77 -14.19 2.25
N ALA A 103 -14.62 -15.14 1.31
CA ALA A 103 -14.38 -16.55 1.63
C ALA A 103 -13.01 -16.78 2.30
N LEU A 104 -11.98 -16.03 1.93
CA LEU A 104 -10.72 -15.98 2.67
C LEU A 104 -10.90 -15.24 4.02
N GLY A 105 -11.90 -14.37 4.09
CA GLY A 105 -12.30 -13.57 5.24
C GLY A 105 -11.65 -12.19 5.31
N ILE A 106 -10.92 -11.77 4.27
CA ILE A 106 -10.32 -10.44 4.20
C ILE A 106 -11.43 -9.42 3.90
N SER A 107 -11.63 -8.49 4.82
CA SER A 107 -12.54 -7.35 4.66
C SER A 107 -12.00 -6.18 5.47
N PRO A 108 -11.18 -5.30 4.87
CA PRO A 108 -10.66 -4.13 5.58
C PRO A 108 -11.80 -3.19 5.98
N PRO A 109 -11.68 -2.51 7.14
CA PRO A 109 -12.73 -1.65 7.68
C PRO A 109 -12.93 -0.33 6.89
N GLY A 110 -12.09 -0.04 5.90
CA GLY A 110 -12.13 1.21 5.16
C GLY A 110 -11.41 1.14 3.82
N ALA A 111 -11.28 2.31 3.18
CA ALA A 111 -10.56 2.46 1.93
C ALA A 111 -9.08 2.06 2.07
N VAL A 112 -8.56 1.40 1.04
CA VAL A 112 -7.20 0.88 0.99
C VAL A 112 -6.31 1.68 0.04
N ARG A 113 -5.01 1.67 0.29
CA ARG A 113 -3.98 2.38 -0.51
C ARG A 113 -3.18 1.47 -1.43
N PHE A 114 -3.53 0.20 -1.47
CA PHE A 114 -2.93 -0.79 -2.35
C PHE A 114 -4.03 -1.64 -2.96
N GLN A 115 -3.77 -2.16 -4.15
CA GLN A 115 -4.48 -3.31 -4.66
C GLN A 115 -3.81 -4.57 -4.14
N TYR A 116 -4.59 -5.61 -3.96
CA TYR A 116 -4.12 -6.89 -3.51
C TYR A 116 -4.54 -7.97 -4.50
N ALA A 117 -3.68 -8.95 -4.69
CA ALA A 117 -4.00 -10.17 -5.40
C ALA A 117 -3.39 -11.36 -4.67
N THR A 118 -4.09 -12.49 -4.66
CA THR A 118 -3.48 -13.77 -4.27
C THR A 118 -3.67 -14.80 -5.36
N VAL A 119 -2.58 -15.43 -5.76
CA VAL A 119 -2.58 -16.59 -6.64
C VAL A 119 -2.15 -17.81 -5.86
N ALA A 120 -2.76 -18.95 -6.15
CA ALA A 120 -2.41 -20.21 -5.51
C ALA A 120 -2.31 -21.33 -6.55
N GLY A 121 -1.62 -22.39 -6.18
CA GLY A 121 -1.45 -23.56 -7.02
C GLY A 121 -1.17 -24.80 -6.21
N GLY A 122 -1.52 -25.95 -6.80
CA GLY A 122 -1.21 -27.27 -6.25
C GLY A 122 0.13 -27.82 -6.76
N PRO A 123 0.49 -29.04 -6.33
CA PRO A 123 1.66 -29.74 -6.83
C PRO A 123 1.66 -29.81 -8.36
N GLY A 124 2.80 -29.52 -8.98
CA GLY A 124 3.00 -29.49 -10.43
C GLY A 124 2.53 -28.22 -11.13
N SER A 125 1.78 -27.33 -10.47
CA SER A 125 1.42 -26.03 -11.06
C SER A 125 2.62 -25.10 -11.14
N THR A 126 2.69 -24.29 -12.19
CA THR A 126 3.78 -23.33 -12.40
C THR A 126 3.56 -22.10 -11.53
N PRO A 127 4.39 -21.84 -10.50
CA PRO A 127 4.26 -20.65 -9.66
C PRO A 127 4.69 -19.38 -10.41
N PRO A 128 4.39 -18.18 -9.87
CA PRO A 128 4.84 -16.93 -10.46
C PRO A 128 6.36 -16.86 -10.61
N ALA A 129 6.82 -16.30 -11.74
CA ALA A 129 8.25 -16.14 -12.01
C ALA A 129 8.93 -15.31 -10.91
N GLY A 130 10.13 -15.72 -10.48
CA GLY A 130 10.90 -15.03 -9.43
C GLY A 130 10.43 -15.29 -7.99
N SER A 131 9.34 -16.05 -7.77
CA SER A 131 8.80 -16.34 -6.43
C SER A 131 9.64 -17.32 -5.60
N ASN A 132 10.55 -18.07 -6.23
CA ASN A 132 11.30 -19.17 -5.62
C ASN A 132 10.42 -20.21 -4.88
N LEU A 133 9.14 -20.25 -5.20
CA LEU A 133 8.21 -21.26 -4.71
C LEU A 133 8.53 -22.60 -5.36
N ARG A 134 8.57 -23.64 -4.53
CA ARG A 134 8.64 -25.01 -5.02
C ARG A 134 7.24 -25.46 -5.45
N ASN A 135 7.19 -26.20 -6.55
CA ASN A 135 5.97 -26.77 -7.13
C ASN A 135 5.75 -28.23 -6.72
N ASP A 136 6.41 -28.72 -5.67
CA ASP A 136 6.27 -30.07 -5.11
C ASP A 136 5.10 -30.17 -4.12
N ASP A 137 4.63 -29.06 -3.55
CA ASP A 137 3.50 -28.97 -2.62
C ASP A 137 2.54 -27.84 -3.04
N PHE A 138 1.40 -27.72 -2.35
CA PHE A 138 0.53 -26.56 -2.44
C PHE A 138 1.26 -25.29 -2.03
N TRP A 139 1.03 -24.21 -2.78
CA TRP A 139 1.66 -22.92 -2.54
C TRP A 139 0.69 -21.76 -2.80
N TYR A 140 0.99 -20.60 -2.22
CA TYR A 140 0.36 -19.34 -2.59
C TYR A 140 1.40 -18.22 -2.69
N ALA A 141 1.07 -17.23 -3.50
CA ALA A 141 1.74 -15.95 -3.58
C ALA A 141 0.68 -14.85 -3.42
N ALA A 142 0.98 -13.86 -2.57
CA ALA A 142 0.14 -12.69 -2.41
C ALA A 142 0.96 -11.43 -2.70
N GLN A 143 0.36 -10.48 -3.41
CA GLN A 143 0.99 -9.25 -3.83
C GLN A 143 0.14 -8.05 -3.41
N ALA A 144 0.78 -6.98 -2.97
CA ALA A 144 0.20 -5.66 -2.79
C ALA A 144 0.88 -4.69 -3.77
N VAL A 145 0.11 -3.98 -4.58
CA VAL A 145 0.58 -3.04 -5.60
C VAL A 145 -0.04 -1.67 -5.34
N GLY A 146 0.77 -0.62 -5.29
CA GLY A 146 0.28 0.74 -5.10
C GLY A 146 1.21 1.76 -5.73
N ASP A 147 0.66 2.89 -6.15
CA ASP A 147 1.43 4.06 -6.56
C ASP A 147 1.33 5.11 -5.45
N LEU A 148 2.29 5.08 -4.52
CA LEU A 148 2.17 5.87 -3.31
C LEU A 148 2.32 7.38 -3.57
N ASN A 149 2.92 7.78 -4.68
CA ASN A 149 3.27 9.16 -5.00
C ASN A 149 2.62 9.71 -6.27
N ASP A 150 1.80 8.91 -6.95
CA ASP A 150 1.10 9.27 -8.18
C ASP A 150 2.07 9.65 -9.31
N ASP A 151 3.25 9.02 -9.32
CA ASP A 151 4.29 9.28 -10.34
C ASP A 151 4.31 8.21 -11.45
N GLY A 152 3.40 7.25 -11.39
CA GLY A 152 3.31 6.12 -12.32
C GLY A 152 4.25 4.96 -11.97
N VAL A 153 5.06 5.07 -10.92
CA VAL A 153 5.96 4.00 -10.46
C VAL A 153 5.29 3.21 -9.35
N THR A 154 4.97 1.95 -9.63
CA THR A 154 4.33 1.10 -8.64
C THR A 154 5.33 0.52 -7.65
N PHE A 155 4.98 0.61 -6.38
CA PHE A 155 5.59 -0.14 -5.30
C PHE A 155 4.86 -1.47 -5.14
N ILE A 156 5.62 -2.56 -5.05
CA ILE A 156 5.07 -3.91 -4.97
C ILE A 156 5.65 -4.60 -3.74
N LEU A 157 4.77 -5.16 -2.91
CA LEU A 157 5.14 -6.05 -1.83
C LEU A 157 4.59 -7.44 -2.08
N GLU A 158 5.40 -8.47 -1.80
CA GLU A 158 5.04 -9.85 -2.03
C GLU A 158 5.32 -10.72 -0.81
N VAL A 159 4.44 -11.69 -0.58
CA VAL A 159 4.62 -12.75 0.42
C VAL A 159 4.30 -14.11 -0.19
N TYR A 160 5.01 -15.13 0.26
CA TYR A 160 4.93 -16.49 -0.27
C TYR A 160 4.72 -17.49 0.87
N SER A 161 4.00 -18.59 0.62
CA SER A 161 3.75 -19.63 1.64
C SER A 161 5.03 -20.24 2.21
N GLN A 162 6.04 -20.45 1.37
CA GLN A 162 7.29 -21.12 1.72
C GLN A 162 8.38 -20.14 2.19
N SER A 163 8.04 -18.86 2.39
CA SER A 163 8.99 -17.87 2.90
C SER A 163 8.45 -17.12 4.12
N PRO A 164 9.28 -16.94 5.17
CA PRO A 164 8.93 -16.08 6.28
C PRO A 164 9.07 -14.59 5.95
N ARG A 165 9.75 -14.26 4.84
CA ARG A 165 10.10 -12.88 4.48
C ARG A 165 9.02 -12.25 3.60
N MET A 166 8.93 -10.93 3.70
CA MET A 166 8.23 -10.07 2.74
C MET A 166 9.25 -9.50 1.77
N TYR A 167 8.88 -9.45 0.50
CA TYR A 167 9.73 -9.00 -0.58
C TYR A 167 9.20 -7.70 -1.15
N ASN A 168 10.12 -6.81 -1.53
CA ASN A 168 9.82 -5.63 -2.29
C ASN A 168 10.34 -5.84 -3.71
N SER A 169 9.45 -5.82 -4.70
CA SER A 169 9.79 -5.99 -6.11
C SER A 169 9.36 -4.73 -6.88
N ALA A 170 10.17 -3.67 -6.83
CA ALA A 170 9.89 -2.47 -7.63
C ALA A 170 9.74 -2.86 -9.12
N SER A 171 8.65 -2.42 -9.73
CA SER A 171 8.09 -2.83 -11.03
C SER A 171 9.04 -3.41 -12.11
N ALA A 172 8.55 -4.49 -12.72
CA ALA A 172 8.88 -5.07 -14.03
C ALA A 172 10.14 -5.94 -14.19
N GLU A 173 11.13 -5.89 -13.30
CA GLU A 173 12.24 -6.84 -13.31
C GLU A 173 12.41 -7.46 -11.92
N GLY A 174 12.09 -8.74 -11.81
CA GLY A 174 12.30 -9.52 -10.61
C GLY A 174 13.76 -9.40 -10.16
N GLY A 175 13.99 -8.80 -9.00
CA GLY A 175 15.33 -8.56 -8.51
C GLY A 175 15.30 -8.16 -7.04
N TRP A 176 15.91 -8.99 -6.21
CA TRP A 176 16.15 -8.75 -4.80
C TRP A 176 17.02 -7.50 -4.64
N LYS A 177 16.50 -6.47 -3.96
CA LYS A 177 17.31 -5.38 -3.40
C LYS A 177 16.92 -5.13 -1.95
#